data_AF-A0A6J4MW31-F1
#
_entry.id   AF-A0A6J4MW31-F1
#
_cell.length_a   1.000
_cell.length_b   1.000
_cell.length_c   1.000
_cell.angle_alpha   90.00
_cell.angle_beta   90.00
_cell.angle_gamma   90.00
#
_symmetry.space_group_name_H-M   'P 1'
#
loop_
_entity.id
_entity.type
_entity.pdbx_description
1 polymer ?
#
loop_
_entity_poly.entity_id
_entity_poly.type
_entity_poly.pdbx_seq_one_letter_code
_entity_poly.pdbx_strand_id
1 'polypeptide(L)'
;MGEGTTCGRNEAAHDQLGGPAALLTERTLLQALPVGLDPWIEPWLRGAVAENQVLEMNGARSAAAARCRVLVSFIEAAREWLDGEVDVAEAAEVTGCCEETVRRKVREGVLPDRRPAGRGRHRVRRGDLPSLDRRYDAAADAVRLAATREAR
;
A
#
# COMPACT_ATOMS: atom_id res chain seq x y z
N MET A 1 3.42 28.13 30.31
CA MET A 1 2.15 27.68 29.72
C MET A 1 2.53 26.91 28.47
N GLY A 2 2.70 25.59 28.61
CA GLY A 2 3.12 24.71 27.51
C GLY A 2 1.92 23.89 27.06
N GLU A 3 1.59 24.01 25.79
CA GLU A 3 0.48 23.33 25.13
C GLU A 3 0.80 21.83 25.00
N GLY A 4 -0.01 21.00 25.66
CA GLY A 4 0.04 19.55 25.51
C GLY A 4 -0.72 19.14 24.26
N THR A 5 0.00 18.99 23.14
CA THR A 5 -0.52 18.34 21.93
C THR A 5 -0.73 16.85 22.24
N THR A 6 -1.95 16.48 22.60
CA THR A 6 -2.35 15.07 22.69
C THR A 6 -2.38 14.49 21.28
N CYS A 7 -1.41 13.62 21.00
CA CYS A 7 -1.41 12.69 19.89
C CYS A 7 -2.71 11.87 19.93
N GLY A 8 -3.64 12.20 19.03
CA GLY A 8 -4.86 11.44 18.78
C GLY A 8 -4.49 10.06 18.26
N ARG A 9 -4.34 9.12 19.18
CA ARG A 9 -4.11 7.71 18.90
C ARG A 9 -5.39 7.15 18.30
N ASN A 10 -5.27 6.49 17.15
CA ASN A 10 -6.32 5.80 16.42
C ASN A 10 -7.02 4.71 17.28
N GLU A 11 -7.97 5.09 18.13
CA GLU A 11 -8.78 4.13 18.91
C GLU A 11 -9.94 3.54 18.09
N ALA A 12 -10.36 4.19 17.01
CA ALA A 12 -11.55 3.79 16.25
C ALA A 12 -11.32 2.68 15.21
N ALA A 13 -10.08 2.29 14.91
CA ALA A 13 -9.76 1.32 13.86
C ALA A 13 -9.61 -0.13 14.34
N HIS A 14 -9.44 -0.35 15.65
CA HIS A 14 -9.20 -1.67 16.26
C HIS A 14 -10.37 -2.66 16.14
N ASP A 15 -11.56 -2.20 15.74
CA ASP A 15 -12.80 -2.97 15.87
C ASP A 15 -13.03 -3.97 14.73
N GLN A 16 -12.38 -3.81 13.56
CA GLN A 16 -12.58 -4.72 12.41
C GLN A 16 -11.79 -6.03 12.51
N LEU A 17 -10.76 -6.09 13.35
CA LEU A 17 -9.98 -7.30 13.65
C LEU A 17 -10.00 -7.66 15.14
N GLY A 18 -10.78 -6.93 15.95
CA GLY A 18 -10.87 -7.01 17.40
C GLY A 18 -11.63 -8.21 17.98
N GLY A 19 -11.76 -9.31 17.22
CA GLY A 19 -12.19 -10.59 17.80
C GLY A 19 -11.18 -11.08 18.84
N PRO A 20 -11.55 -12.01 19.75
CA PRO A 20 -10.60 -12.54 20.71
C PRO A 20 -9.37 -13.04 19.96
N ALA A 21 -8.18 -12.53 20.32
CA ALA A 21 -6.91 -12.81 19.65
C ALA A 21 -6.63 -14.32 19.45
N ALA A 22 -7.36 -15.18 20.17
CA ALA A 22 -7.41 -16.63 20.06
C ALA A 22 -8.06 -17.19 18.76
N LEU A 23 -8.60 -16.36 17.86
CA LEU A 23 -9.25 -16.82 16.61
C LEU A 23 -8.69 -16.19 15.32
N LEU A 24 -7.58 -15.46 15.37
CA LEU A 24 -6.92 -14.97 14.16
C LEU A 24 -6.20 -16.12 13.47
N THR A 25 -6.93 -16.80 12.59
CA THR A 25 -6.38 -17.87 11.76
C THR A 25 -5.51 -17.29 10.65
N GLU A 26 -4.63 -18.13 10.09
CA GLU A 26 -3.89 -17.84 8.87
C GLU A 26 -4.80 -17.28 7.78
N ARG A 27 -5.95 -17.93 7.57
CA ARG A 27 -6.96 -17.53 6.60
C ARG A 27 -7.44 -16.09 6.82
N THR A 28 -7.70 -15.71 8.07
CA THR A 28 -8.19 -14.36 8.39
C THR A 28 -7.15 -13.28 8.09
N LEU A 29 -5.89 -13.50 8.48
CA LEU A 29 -4.82 -12.53 8.25
C LEU A 29 -4.47 -12.42 6.76
N LEU A 30 -4.45 -13.54 6.03
CA LEU A 30 -4.22 -13.53 4.58
C LEU A 30 -5.35 -12.82 3.82
N GLN A 31 -6.61 -13.03 4.21
CA GLN A 31 -7.75 -12.33 3.62
C GLN A 31 -7.75 -10.83 3.93
N ALA A 32 -7.13 -10.44 5.04
CA ALA A 32 -7.00 -9.05 5.42
C ALA A 32 -5.85 -8.33 4.71
N LEU A 33 -4.95 -9.06 4.03
CA LEU A 33 -3.80 -8.48 3.35
C LEU A 33 -4.26 -7.56 2.21
N PRO A 34 -3.87 -6.27 2.19
CA PRO A 34 -4.27 -5.37 1.13
C PRO A 34 -3.58 -5.73 -0.19
N VAL A 35 -4.31 -5.53 -1.29
CA VAL A 35 -3.76 -5.64 -2.65
C VAL A 35 -2.75 -4.51 -2.88
N GLY A 36 -1.66 -4.83 -3.58
CA GLY A 36 -0.60 -3.86 -3.91
C GLY A 36 0.61 -3.89 -3.00
N LEU A 37 0.66 -4.82 -2.04
CA LEU A 37 1.90 -5.15 -1.33
C LEU A 37 2.84 -5.99 -2.21
N ASP A 38 4.12 -5.97 -1.87
CA ASP A 38 5.11 -6.80 -2.55
C ASP A 38 4.76 -8.30 -2.41
N PRO A 39 4.97 -9.11 -3.47
CA PRO A 39 4.59 -10.53 -3.47
C PRO A 39 5.24 -11.38 -2.37
N TRP A 40 6.36 -10.93 -1.79
CA TRP A 40 7.06 -11.66 -0.73
C TRP A 40 6.37 -11.51 0.64
N ILE A 41 5.48 -10.53 0.82
CA ILE A 41 4.79 -10.30 2.11
C ILE A 41 3.86 -11.46 2.45
N GLU A 42 3.17 -12.01 1.45
CA GLU A 42 2.27 -13.14 1.66
C GLU A 42 2.97 -14.38 2.25
N PRO A 43 4.05 -14.93 1.63
CA PRO A 43 4.75 -16.07 2.21
C PRO A 43 5.41 -15.74 3.56
N TRP A 44 5.87 -14.51 3.78
CA TRP A 44 6.36 -14.07 5.09
C TRP A 44 5.27 -14.14 6.16
N LEU A 45 4.06 -13.64 5.86
CA LEU A 45 2.93 -13.67 6.78
C LEU A 45 2.49 -15.10 7.08
N ARG A 46 2.48 -15.99 6.08
CA ARG A 46 2.23 -17.44 6.30
C ARG A 46 3.24 -18.05 7.26
N GLY A 47 4.53 -17.79 7.06
CA GLY A 47 5.59 -18.25 7.97
C GLY A 47 5.39 -17.74 9.39
N ALA A 48 5.09 -16.45 9.55
CA ALA A 48 4.84 -15.84 10.85
C ALA A 48 3.63 -16.47 11.58
N VAL A 49 2.56 -16.81 10.85
CA VAL A 49 1.40 -17.50 11.44
C VAL A 49 1.73 -18.94 11.84
N ALA A 50 2.46 -19.68 11.01
CA ALA A 50 2.88 -21.04 11.33
C ALA A 50 3.77 -21.07 12.60
N GLU A 51 4.71 -20.14 12.73
CA GLU A 51 5.50 -19.98 13.95
C GLU A 51 4.64 -19.68 15.18
N ASN A 52 3.55 -18.92 14.99
CA ASN A 52 2.63 -18.60 16.07
C ASN A 52 1.84 -19.81 16.54
N GLN A 53 1.43 -20.69 15.63
CA GLN A 53 0.82 -21.97 15.97
C GLN A 53 1.78 -22.85 16.78
N VAL A 54 3.06 -22.87 16.42
CA VAL A 54 4.10 -23.56 17.21
C VAL A 54 4.18 -22.99 18.63
N LEU A 55 4.13 -21.66 18.80
CA LEU A 55 4.12 -21.04 20.14
C LEU A 55 2.89 -21.48 20.96
N GLU A 56 1.72 -21.54 20.35
CA GLU A 56 0.50 -22.02 21.03
C GLU A 56 0.59 -23.49 21.42
N MET A 57 1.09 -24.35 20.53
CA MET A 57 1.30 -25.78 20.80
C MET A 57 2.26 -26.01 21.97
N ASN A 58 3.26 -25.13 22.15
CA ASN A 58 4.20 -25.18 23.26
C ASN A 58 3.68 -24.47 24.53
N GLY A 59 2.40 -24.07 24.57
CA GLY A 59 1.78 -23.44 25.73
C GLY A 59 2.10 -21.95 25.91
N ALA A 60 2.86 -21.33 25.00
CA ALA A 60 3.25 -19.93 25.04
C ALA A 60 2.16 -19.00 24.46
N ARG A 61 0.90 -19.18 24.90
CA ARG A 61 -0.27 -18.48 24.34
C ARG A 61 -0.19 -16.95 24.45
N SER A 62 0.38 -16.43 25.54
CA SER A 62 0.53 -14.97 25.72
C SER A 62 1.52 -14.36 24.71
N ALA A 63 2.60 -15.07 24.39
CA ALA A 63 3.55 -14.67 23.36
C ALA A 63 2.92 -14.75 21.97
N ALA A 64 2.19 -15.83 21.67
CA ALA A 64 1.46 -15.96 20.43
C ALA A 64 0.44 -14.81 20.23
N ALA A 65 -0.34 -14.50 21.28
CA ALA A 65 -1.30 -13.39 21.24
C ALA A 65 -0.62 -12.01 21.08
N ALA A 66 0.57 -11.80 21.65
CA ALA A 66 1.34 -10.58 21.43
C ALA A 66 1.81 -10.46 19.97
N ARG A 67 2.34 -11.53 19.38
CA ARG A 67 2.74 -11.55 17.96
C ARG A 67 1.55 -11.35 17.02
N CYS A 68 0.40 -11.96 17.29
CA CYS A 68 -0.83 -11.71 16.53
C CYS A 68 -1.18 -10.21 16.47
N ARG A 69 -1.10 -9.51 17.61
CA ARG A 69 -1.38 -8.06 17.65
C ARG A 69 -0.41 -7.24 16.79
N VAL A 70 0.86 -7.63 16.74
CA VAL A 70 1.85 -6.99 15.86
C VAL A 70 1.50 -7.23 14.38
N LEU A 71 1.11 -8.46 14.00
CA LEU A 71 0.71 -8.76 12.62
C LEU A 71 -0.54 -7.99 12.19
N VAL A 72 -1.53 -7.86 13.09
CA VAL A 72 -2.71 -7.02 12.85
C VAL A 72 -2.32 -5.57 12.63
N SER A 73 -1.48 -5.02 13.52
CA SER A 73 -1.00 -3.63 13.42
C SER A 73 -0.23 -3.39 12.12
N PHE A 74 0.55 -4.38 11.68
CA PHE A 74 1.24 -4.33 10.38
C PHE A 74 0.25 -4.25 9.21
N ILE A 75 -0.78 -5.09 9.18
CA ILE A 75 -1.80 -5.08 8.12
C ILE A 75 -2.54 -3.74 8.08
N GLU A 76 -2.88 -3.18 9.23
CA GLU A 76 -3.52 -1.86 9.34
C GLU A 76 -2.61 -0.74 8.81
N ALA A 77 -1.35 -0.71 9.26
CA ALA A 77 -0.37 0.26 8.77
C ALA A 77 -0.11 0.12 7.27
N ALA A 78 -0.08 -1.11 6.75
CA ALA A 78 0.07 -1.39 5.33
C ALA A 78 -1.10 -0.85 4.52
N ARG A 79 -2.34 -1.02 4.99
CA ARG A 79 -3.54 -0.45 4.37
C ARG A 79 -3.47 1.07 4.32
N GLU A 80 -3.19 1.70 5.46
CA GLU A 80 -3.07 3.16 5.55
C GLU A 80 -1.98 3.70 4.61
N TRP A 81 -0.83 3.04 4.56
CA TRP A 81 0.26 3.42 3.68
C TRP A 81 -0.12 3.33 2.19
N LEU A 82 -0.83 2.25 1.80
CA LEU A 82 -1.31 2.06 0.44
C LEU A 82 -2.45 3.02 0.08
N ASP A 83 -3.27 3.43 1.04
CA ASP A 83 -4.34 4.42 0.89
C ASP A 83 -3.84 5.85 0.69
N GLY A 84 -2.59 6.12 1.09
CA GLY A 84 -1.97 7.41 0.88
C GLY A 84 -1.95 7.85 -0.59
N GLU A 85 -2.42 9.06 -0.85
CA GLU A 85 -2.30 9.73 -2.14
C GLU A 85 -0.90 10.32 -2.31
N VAL A 86 -0.33 10.12 -3.49
CA VAL A 86 0.97 10.66 -3.90
C VAL A 86 0.82 11.45 -5.18
N ASP A 87 1.71 12.41 -5.40
CA ASP A 87 1.81 13.08 -6.70
C ASP A 87 2.59 12.24 -7.73
N VAL A 88 2.73 12.82 -8.92
CA VAL A 88 3.41 12.19 -10.06
C VAL A 88 4.90 11.94 -9.79
N ALA A 89 5.58 12.85 -9.08
CA ALA A 89 7.00 12.73 -8.80
C ALA A 89 7.24 11.63 -7.77
N GLU A 90 6.47 11.61 -6.69
CA GLU A 90 6.49 10.54 -5.69
C GLU A 90 6.13 9.17 -6.32
N ALA A 91 5.13 9.12 -7.20
CA ALA A 91 4.78 7.91 -7.91
C ALA A 91 5.90 7.41 -8.84
N ALA A 92 6.62 8.33 -9.50
CA ALA A 92 7.76 8.01 -10.33
C ALA A 92 8.90 7.40 -9.51
N GLU A 93 9.20 7.95 -8.34
CA GLU A 93 10.19 7.40 -7.41
C GLU A 93 9.82 5.98 -6.94
N VAL A 94 8.56 5.78 -6.52
CA VAL A 94 8.07 4.48 -6.04
C VAL A 94 8.13 3.41 -7.13
N THR A 95 7.85 3.78 -8.38
CA THR A 95 7.74 2.82 -9.50
C THR A 95 9.04 2.66 -10.28
N GLY A 96 10.00 3.56 -10.08
CA GLY A 96 11.21 3.67 -10.89
C GLY A 96 10.95 4.13 -12.33
N CYS A 97 9.73 4.60 -12.64
CA CYS A 97 9.36 5.10 -13.96
C CYS A 97 9.59 6.61 -14.06
N CYS A 98 9.63 7.16 -15.27
CA CYS A 98 9.64 8.61 -15.44
C CYS A 98 8.25 9.22 -15.15
N GLU A 99 8.22 10.45 -14.63
CA GLU A 99 6.98 11.18 -14.34
C GLU A 99 5.99 11.20 -15.50
N GLU A 100 6.48 11.31 -16.74
CA GLU A 100 5.61 11.39 -17.91
C GLU A 100 4.91 10.06 -18.21
N THR A 101 5.53 8.92 -17.88
CA THR A 101 4.87 7.62 -17.96
C THR A 101 3.71 7.55 -16.98
N VAL A 102 3.89 8.04 -15.76
CA VAL A 102 2.82 8.13 -14.76
C VAL A 102 1.70 9.05 -15.26
N ARG A 103 2.00 10.27 -15.73
CA ARG A 103 0.99 11.19 -16.29
C ARG A 103 0.20 10.57 -17.44
N ARG A 104 0.89 9.86 -18.34
CA ARG A 104 0.26 9.16 -19.45
C ARG A 104 -0.71 8.10 -18.95
N LYS A 105 -0.30 7.26 -18.00
CA LYS A 105 -1.14 6.20 -17.44
C LYS A 105 -2.38 6.76 -16.72
N VAL A 106 -2.26 7.93 -16.09
CA VAL A 106 -3.42 8.66 -15.54
C VAL A 106 -4.35 9.15 -16.66
N ARG A 107 -3.81 9.76 -17.73
CA ARG A 107 -4.63 10.22 -18.88
C ARG A 107 -5.32 9.09 -19.64
N GLU A 108 -4.66 7.93 -19.74
CA GLU A 108 -5.21 6.71 -20.36
C GLU A 108 -6.26 6.01 -19.47
N GLY A 109 -6.44 6.46 -18.22
CA GLY A 109 -7.37 5.86 -17.26
C GLY A 109 -6.86 4.55 -16.64
N VAL A 110 -5.59 4.19 -16.85
CA VAL A 110 -4.96 3.01 -16.23
C VAL A 110 -4.74 3.25 -14.73
N LEU A 111 -4.30 4.46 -14.37
CA LEU A 111 -4.22 4.91 -12.98
C LEU A 111 -5.42 5.81 -12.65
N PRO A 112 -6.18 5.53 -11.60
CA PRO A 112 -7.27 6.41 -11.16
C PRO A 112 -6.74 7.78 -10.71
N ASP A 113 -7.26 8.84 -11.31
CA ASP A 113 -6.96 10.21 -10.89
C ASP A 113 -7.80 10.59 -9.67
N ARG A 114 -7.14 10.95 -8.56
CA ARG A 114 -7.78 11.33 -7.30
C ARG A 114 -7.93 12.84 -7.11
N ARG A 115 -7.59 13.65 -8.13
CA ARG A 115 -7.74 15.10 -8.04
C ARG A 115 -9.17 15.53 -7.70
N PRO A 116 -9.35 16.43 -6.72
CA PRO A 116 -10.66 17.03 -6.47
C PRO A 116 -11.09 17.87 -7.68
N ALA A 117 -12.25 17.53 -8.26
CA ALA A 117 -12.83 18.17 -9.44
C ALA A 117 -11.90 18.25 -10.68
N GLY A 118 -10.92 17.34 -10.79
CA GLY A 118 -10.00 17.27 -11.95
C GLY A 118 -9.05 18.46 -12.11
N ARG A 119 -8.93 19.33 -11.09
CA ARG A 119 -8.04 20.51 -11.11
C ARG A 119 -6.76 20.24 -10.32
N GLY A 120 -5.67 20.88 -10.72
CA GLY A 120 -4.37 20.80 -10.03
C GLY A 120 -3.47 19.63 -10.48
N ARG A 121 -2.44 19.34 -9.68
CA ARG A 121 -1.46 18.27 -9.94
C ARG A 121 -2.10 16.90 -9.76
N HIS A 122 -1.82 15.96 -10.66
CA HIS A 122 -2.37 14.59 -10.57
C HIS A 122 -2.03 13.97 -9.21
N ARG A 123 -3.01 13.29 -8.63
CA ARG A 123 -2.88 12.52 -7.40
C ARG A 123 -3.31 11.08 -7.69
N VAL A 124 -2.53 10.12 -7.21
CA VAL A 124 -2.79 8.70 -7.37
C VAL A 124 -2.60 8.00 -6.04
N ARG A 125 -3.37 6.94 -5.77
CA ARG A 125 -3.22 6.15 -4.55
C ARG A 125 -1.99 5.24 -4.67
N ARG A 126 -1.15 5.13 -3.63
CA ARG A 126 0.05 4.26 -3.67
C ARG A 126 -0.29 2.82 -4.04
N GLY A 127 -1.39 2.28 -3.53
CA GLY A 127 -1.83 0.91 -3.84
C GLY A 127 -2.17 0.65 -5.30
N ASP A 128 -2.39 1.69 -6.10
CA ASP A 128 -2.65 1.55 -7.53
C ASP A 128 -1.34 1.51 -8.35
N LEU A 129 -0.19 1.90 -7.77
CA LEU A 129 1.11 1.98 -8.47
C LEU A 129 1.75 0.63 -8.86
N PRO A 130 1.64 -0.46 -8.08
CA PRO A 130 2.20 -1.76 -8.46
C PRO A 130 1.63 -2.32 -9.77
N SER A 131 0.48 -1.80 -10.22
CA SER A 131 -0.14 -2.13 -11.51
C SER A 131 0.55 -1.51 -12.72
N LEU A 132 1.49 -0.59 -12.51
CA LEU A 132 2.28 0.00 -13.58
C LEU A 132 3.28 -1.04 -14.10
N ASP A 133 2.96 -1.60 -15.27
CA ASP A 133 3.92 -2.38 -16.05
C ASP A 133 5.19 -1.55 -16.24
N ARG A 134 6.30 -2.02 -15.65
CA ARG A 134 7.61 -1.34 -15.65
C ARG A 134 8.27 -1.33 -17.03
N ARG A 135 7.61 -1.86 -18.07
CA ARG A 135 8.13 -1.88 -19.44
C ARG A 135 8.08 -0.49 -20.05
N TYR A 136 9.27 0.06 -20.27
CA TYR A 136 9.46 1.26 -21.07
C TYR A 136 8.87 1.09 -22.48
N ASP A 137 8.00 2.03 -22.88
CA ASP A 137 7.37 2.05 -24.20
C ASP A 137 8.08 3.07 -25.09
N ALA A 138 9.08 2.58 -25.83
CA ALA A 138 9.91 3.39 -26.71
C ALA A 138 9.13 4.01 -27.87
N ALA A 139 8.05 3.37 -28.33
CA ALA A 139 7.27 3.84 -29.47
C ALA A 139 6.46 5.09 -29.09
N ALA A 140 5.81 5.08 -27.93
CA ALA A 140 5.11 6.26 -27.44
C ALA A 140 6.05 7.43 -27.13
N ASP A 141 7.27 7.15 -26.66
CA ASP A 141 8.25 8.19 -26.40
C ASP A 141 8.77 8.83 -27.70
N ALA A 142 8.99 8.02 -28.75
CA ALA A 142 9.37 8.49 -30.07
C ALA A 142 8.31 9.40 -30.70
N VAL A 143 7.02 9.07 -30.58
CA VAL A 143 5.91 9.92 -31.06
C VAL A 143 5.90 11.27 -30.33
N ARG A 144 6.15 11.30 -29.02
CA ARG A 144 6.23 12.54 -28.26
C ARG A 144 7.43 13.41 -28.66
N LEU A 145 8.60 12.80 -28.84
CA LEU A 145 9.81 13.49 -29.31
C LEU A 145 9.64 14.10 -30.71
N ALA A 146 8.87 13.45 -31.58
CA ALA A 146 8.51 14.01 -32.87
C ALA A 146 7.59 15.23 -32.72
N ALA A 147 6.54 15.13 -31.89
CA ALA A 147 5.60 16.23 -31.67
C ALA A 147 6.26 17.50 -31.07
N THR A 148 7.25 17.37 -30.19
CA THR A 148 8.00 18.53 -29.66
C THR A 148 8.95 19.17 -30.67
N ARG A 149 9.38 18.44 -31.71
CA ARG A 149 10.23 18.98 -32.77
C ARG A 149 9.44 19.77 -33.81
N GLU A 150 8.19 19.40 -34.03
CA GLU A 150 7.29 20.10 -34.97
C GLU A 150 6.70 21.39 -34.39
N ALA A 151 6.63 21.50 -33.06
CA ALA A 151 6.14 22.69 -32.37
C ALA A 151 7.20 23.80 -32.17
N ARG A 152 8.37 23.69 -32.80
CA ARG A 152 9.53 24.57 -32.62
C ARG A 152 9.90 25.27 -33.92
#